data_AF-A0A819XMG4-F1
#
_entry.id   AF-A0A819XMG4-F1
#
_cell.length_a   1.000
_cell.length_b   1.000
_cell.length_c   1.000
_cell.angle_alpha   90.00
_cell.angle_beta   90.00
_cell.angle_gamma   90.00
#
_symmetry.space_group_name_H-M   'P 1'
#
loop_
_entity.id
_entity.type
_entity.pdbx_description
1 polymer ?
#
loop_
_entity_poly.entity_id
_entity_poly.type
_entity_poly.pdbx_seq_one_letter_code
_entity_poly.pdbx_strand_id
1 'polypeptide(L)'
;ACVRNMCIQRGRLSFTAHWTRSNGRGYIIVRTPLNNTIYFGSPRNKSSIGQGQHEQVGNGTQVDNVYWPLSRMPPKGPYKICFSTGSLLNGTDKSPLTVTIEIRRFRQSMETMSRTFNRSTTKLNECLDTSDTFIGSYSSEEKEQNCHFQILLFESNPDLIQFIYLNVPDTDDSDEIGVQNFESDIINLKYSSSQPFFMLRNMSIIFDTNQNIYTTAIICGSTACLTGETCVQNMCIQQGELSFTAHWPQRKGQGYIIVRTPLNNTIYFGNPRTNISVDQGQHEQVRDGHQVDNIYWPSNRMLPKGFFKICFSTGSLLNGTDKSPITVTIEIRRFRQRMETMTRTFNRSTTNMTECLETSDTLIGSYSSVICEWPYAVAPTATCVNILIDRNNCGKVGHECNNTYNSCSGGVCSMARAIKLTEPKTIIQGAINGTMDSKIVFVSLPFNITLYNDTGDTVYLNLHGVSL
;
A
#
# COMPACT_ATOMS: atom_id res chain seq x y z
N ALA A 1 -14.32 -11.08 23.23
CA ALA A 1 -13.12 -10.30 23.59
C ALA A 1 -12.73 -10.57 25.02
N CYS A 2 -11.46 -10.48 25.40
CA CYS A 2 -11.08 -10.73 26.79
C CYS A 2 -10.71 -9.43 27.50
N VAL A 3 -11.36 -9.16 28.63
CA VAL A 3 -10.96 -8.11 29.59
C VAL A 3 -10.77 -8.80 30.93
N ARG A 4 -9.55 -8.70 31.49
CA ARG A 4 -9.15 -9.40 32.74
C ARG A 4 -9.52 -10.89 32.76
N ASN A 5 -9.15 -11.60 31.69
CA ASN A 5 -9.43 -13.04 31.51
C ASN A 5 -10.92 -13.42 31.42
N MET A 6 -11.82 -12.45 31.23
CA MET A 6 -13.24 -12.70 31.03
C MET A 6 -13.68 -12.38 29.61
N CYS A 7 -14.38 -13.32 28.99
CA CYS A 7 -14.95 -13.16 27.66
C CYS A 7 -16.17 -12.24 27.72
N ILE A 8 -16.08 -11.06 27.11
CA ILE A 8 -17.18 -10.14 26.89
C ILE A 8 -17.54 -10.07 25.40
N GLN A 9 -18.79 -9.76 25.12
CA GLN A 9 -19.28 -9.45 23.79
C GLN A 9 -18.71 -8.11 23.29
N ARG A 10 -18.57 -8.00 21.97
CA ARG A 10 -18.14 -6.78 21.27
C ARG A 10 -19.15 -6.44 20.17
N GLY A 11 -19.15 -5.18 19.76
CA GLY A 11 -19.69 -4.81 18.46
C GLY A 11 -19.22 -3.44 18.00
N ARG A 12 -20.08 -2.67 17.33
CA ARG A 12 -19.72 -1.38 16.70
C ARG A 12 -19.19 -0.35 17.70
N LEU A 13 -19.78 -0.33 18.90
CA LEU A 13 -19.35 0.47 20.05
C LEU A 13 -19.52 -0.37 21.32
N SER A 14 -18.58 -0.24 22.26
CA SER A 14 -18.65 -0.88 23.57
C SER A 14 -18.04 -0.01 24.66
N PHE A 15 -18.68 -0.03 25.82
CA PHE A 15 -18.23 0.56 27.08
C PHE A 15 -18.10 -0.57 28.10
N THR A 16 -16.86 -0.89 28.48
CA THR A 16 -16.58 -1.96 29.43
C THR A 16 -16.01 -1.38 30.71
N ALA A 17 -16.78 -1.42 31.79
CA ALA A 17 -16.31 -1.07 33.11
C ALA A 17 -15.54 -2.23 33.74
N HIS A 18 -14.45 -1.92 34.42
CA HIS A 18 -13.75 -2.88 35.27
C HIS A 18 -13.16 -2.25 36.54
N TRP A 19 -13.08 -3.04 37.62
CA TRP A 19 -12.62 -2.58 38.95
C TRP A 19 -11.85 -3.68 39.69
N THR A 20 -11.02 -3.34 40.68
CA THR A 20 -10.08 -4.31 41.30
C THR A 20 -10.64 -5.14 42.44
N ARG A 21 -11.87 -4.87 42.91
CA ARG A 21 -12.44 -5.54 44.09
C ARG A 21 -13.20 -6.81 43.75
N SER A 22 -12.93 -7.88 44.50
CA SER A 22 -13.54 -9.20 44.35
C SER A 22 -14.95 -9.32 44.92
N ASN A 23 -15.36 -8.46 45.85
CA ASN A 23 -16.63 -8.57 46.56
C ASN A 23 -17.57 -7.39 46.28
N GLY A 24 -18.76 -7.71 45.78
CA GLY A 24 -19.85 -6.76 45.50
C GLY A 24 -20.20 -6.68 44.02
N ARG A 25 -21.26 -5.94 43.69
CA ARG A 25 -21.71 -5.71 42.31
C ARG A 25 -21.70 -4.22 42.02
N GLY A 26 -20.99 -3.85 40.96
CA GLY A 26 -21.08 -2.53 40.34
C GLY A 26 -21.74 -2.65 38.98
N TYR A 27 -22.32 -1.55 38.51
CA TYR A 27 -23.08 -1.51 37.27
C TYR A 27 -22.68 -0.31 36.44
N ILE A 28 -22.29 -0.54 35.18
CA ILE A 28 -22.12 0.52 34.20
C ILE A 28 -23.50 0.99 33.73
N ILE A 29 -23.65 2.31 33.59
CA ILE A 29 -24.85 2.98 33.11
C ILE A 29 -24.41 3.89 31.96
N VAL A 30 -24.98 3.68 30.78
CA VAL A 30 -24.67 4.49 29.59
C VAL A 30 -25.93 5.22 29.14
N ARG A 31 -25.90 6.55 29.15
CA ARG A 31 -26.95 7.39 28.57
C ARG A 31 -26.55 7.76 27.15
N THR A 32 -27.39 7.41 26.19
CA THR A 32 -27.14 7.64 24.76
C THR A 32 -27.46 9.08 24.36
N PRO A 33 -27.03 9.51 23.15
CA PRO A 33 -27.40 10.81 22.58
C PRO A 33 -28.91 11.01 22.46
N LEU A 34 -29.66 9.91 22.27
CA LEU A 34 -31.12 9.90 22.21
C LEU A 34 -31.78 9.89 23.59
N ASN A 35 -31.03 10.21 24.65
CA ASN A 35 -31.49 10.28 26.02
C ASN A 35 -31.96 8.93 26.63
N ASN A 36 -31.65 7.81 25.97
CA ASN A 36 -31.96 6.47 26.47
C ASN A 36 -30.89 6.02 27.48
N THR A 37 -31.28 5.37 28.58
CA THR A 37 -30.35 4.84 29.58
C THR A 37 -30.25 3.32 29.47
N ILE A 38 -29.03 2.81 29.32
CA ILE A 38 -28.71 1.39 29.16
C ILE A 38 -27.94 0.91 30.39
N TYR A 39 -28.48 -0.09 31.09
CA TYR A 39 -27.89 -0.75 32.26
C TYR A 39 -28.50 -2.15 32.44
N PHE A 40 -28.10 -2.90 33.47
CA PHE A 40 -28.57 -4.28 33.70
C PHE A 40 -30.09 -4.47 33.78
N GLY A 41 -30.82 -3.44 34.19
CA GLY A 41 -32.29 -3.46 34.31
C GLY A 41 -33.03 -3.05 33.03
N SER A 42 -32.31 -2.65 31.98
CA SER A 42 -32.92 -2.27 30.70
C SER A 42 -33.52 -3.52 30.02
N PRO A 43 -34.77 -3.45 29.49
CA PRO A 43 -35.42 -4.60 28.89
C PRO A 43 -34.64 -5.10 27.66
N ARG A 44 -34.28 -6.39 27.63
CA ARG A 44 -33.45 -7.01 26.58
C ARG A 44 -34.06 -6.99 25.16
N ASN A 45 -35.36 -6.71 25.03
CA ASN A 45 -36.16 -7.00 23.83
C ASN A 45 -36.93 -5.82 23.20
N LYS A 46 -36.58 -4.56 23.45
CA LYS A 46 -37.20 -3.46 22.69
C LYS A 46 -36.42 -3.19 21.40
N SER A 47 -37.13 -3.26 20.27
CA SER A 47 -36.62 -3.13 18.89
C SER A 47 -36.25 -1.70 18.48
N SER A 48 -36.22 -0.73 19.41
CA SER A 48 -35.90 0.65 19.06
C SER A 48 -34.40 0.84 18.83
N ILE A 49 -34.11 1.49 17.70
CA ILE A 49 -32.79 1.99 17.30
C ILE A 49 -32.18 2.74 18.49
N GLY A 50 -31.01 2.28 18.96
CA GLY A 50 -30.26 2.94 20.03
C GLY A 50 -30.11 2.17 21.35
N GLN A 51 -30.70 0.98 21.51
CA GLN A 51 -30.50 0.16 22.71
C GLN A 51 -29.29 -0.79 22.55
N GLY A 52 -28.20 -0.45 23.22
CA GLY A 52 -27.09 -1.38 23.47
C GLY A 52 -27.54 -2.54 24.37
N GLN A 53 -26.82 -3.64 24.30
CA GLN A 53 -27.00 -4.82 25.15
C GLN A 53 -26.12 -4.69 26.39
N HIS A 54 -26.61 -5.21 27.50
CA HIS A 54 -25.87 -5.30 28.77
C HIS A 54 -25.47 -6.75 29.02
N GLU A 55 -24.22 -6.96 29.42
CA GLU A 55 -23.69 -8.26 29.79
C GLU A 55 -22.85 -8.15 31.07
N GLN A 56 -23.26 -8.90 32.09
CA GLN A 56 -22.45 -9.15 33.28
C GLN A 56 -21.91 -10.58 33.22
N VAL A 57 -20.59 -10.73 33.17
CA VAL A 57 -19.95 -12.04 32.96
C VAL A 57 -19.59 -12.63 34.32
N GLY A 58 -20.42 -13.45 34.94
CA GLY A 58 -20.08 -14.28 36.12
C GLY A 58 -20.52 -13.75 37.50
N ASN A 59 -20.65 -14.65 38.47
CA ASN A 59 -21.07 -14.33 39.84
C ASN A 59 -19.87 -13.78 40.62
N GLY A 60 -19.83 -12.47 40.89
CA GLY A 60 -18.74 -11.80 41.62
C GLY A 60 -17.66 -11.18 40.73
N THR A 61 -17.95 -10.96 39.45
CA THR A 61 -16.94 -10.50 38.51
C THR A 61 -16.77 -9.00 38.45
N GLN A 62 -15.54 -8.63 38.16
CA GLN A 62 -14.98 -7.29 38.16
C GLN A 62 -15.22 -6.52 36.86
N VAL A 63 -16.14 -6.99 36.00
CA VAL A 63 -16.38 -6.42 34.67
C VAL A 63 -17.87 -6.31 34.40
N ASP A 64 -18.28 -5.18 33.85
CA ASP A 64 -19.64 -4.92 33.36
C ASP A 64 -19.57 -4.26 31.97
N ASN A 65 -20.43 -4.67 31.04
CA ASN A 65 -20.30 -4.29 29.63
C ASN A 65 -21.62 -3.78 29.03
N VAL A 66 -21.55 -2.66 28.30
CA VAL A 66 -22.63 -2.16 27.44
C VAL A 66 -22.10 -2.07 26.00
N TYR A 67 -22.75 -2.73 25.04
CA TYR A 67 -22.28 -2.77 23.66
C TYR A 67 -23.41 -2.74 22.63
N TRP A 68 -23.10 -2.31 21.41
CA TRP A 68 -23.99 -2.41 20.25
C TRP A 68 -23.48 -3.51 19.34
N PRO A 69 -24.22 -4.62 19.10
CA PRO A 69 -23.81 -5.68 18.19
C PRO A 69 -23.40 -5.17 16.81
N LEU A 70 -22.61 -5.95 16.06
CA LEU A 70 -22.19 -5.55 14.70
C LEU A 70 -23.36 -5.24 13.76
N SER A 71 -24.52 -5.86 13.99
CA SER A 71 -25.76 -5.63 13.23
C SER A 71 -26.57 -4.40 13.65
N ARG A 72 -26.12 -3.61 14.64
CA ARG A 72 -26.85 -2.44 15.15
C ARG A 72 -25.94 -1.22 15.23
N MET A 73 -26.35 -0.14 14.56
CA MET A 73 -25.62 1.12 14.60
C MET A 73 -25.87 1.86 15.94
N PRO A 74 -24.82 2.23 16.70
CA PRO A 74 -24.97 3.09 17.87
C PRO A 74 -25.39 4.50 17.43
N PRO A 75 -26.25 5.22 18.18
CA PRO A 75 -26.58 6.60 17.85
C PRO A 75 -25.34 7.51 17.77
N LYS A 76 -25.31 8.41 16.80
CA LYS A 76 -24.28 9.46 16.70
C LYS A 76 -24.53 10.56 17.73
N GLY A 77 -23.47 11.11 18.34
CA GLY A 77 -23.55 12.20 19.32
C GLY A 77 -22.92 11.88 20.69
N PRO A 78 -23.19 12.72 21.71
CA PRO A 78 -22.60 12.59 23.05
C PRO A 78 -23.27 11.50 23.91
N TYR A 79 -22.46 10.63 24.48
CA TYR A 79 -22.79 9.63 25.50
C TYR A 79 -22.36 10.12 26.87
N LYS A 80 -23.14 9.81 27.90
CA LYS A 80 -22.76 9.98 29.30
C LYS A 80 -22.54 8.62 29.93
N ILE A 81 -21.42 8.46 30.60
CA ILE A 81 -21.02 7.19 31.19
C ILE A 81 -20.99 7.36 32.69
N CYS A 82 -21.73 6.51 33.38
CA CYS A 82 -21.83 6.51 34.82
C CYS A 82 -21.62 5.10 35.37
N PHE A 83 -21.32 5.03 36.66
CA PHE A 83 -21.14 3.77 37.36
C PHE A 83 -21.79 3.82 38.73
N SER A 84 -22.68 2.84 38.98
CA SER A 84 -23.27 2.62 40.29
C SER A 84 -22.39 1.64 41.04
N THR A 85 -21.86 2.06 42.19
CA THR A 85 -20.99 1.19 42.99
C THR A 85 -21.78 0.08 43.69
N GLY A 86 -23.11 0.19 43.78
CA GLY A 86 -23.97 -0.83 44.36
C GLY A 86 -23.48 -1.28 45.74
N SER A 87 -23.23 -2.58 45.89
CA SER A 87 -22.73 -3.17 47.15
C SER A 87 -21.20 -3.14 47.28
N LEU A 88 -20.45 -2.65 46.29
CA LEU A 88 -18.97 -2.62 46.30
C LEU A 88 -18.39 -1.75 47.43
N LEU A 89 -19.16 -0.78 47.92
CA LEU A 89 -18.76 0.17 48.96
C LEU A 89 -19.51 -0.04 50.31
N ASN A 90 -20.27 -1.14 50.47
CA ASN A 90 -20.93 -1.43 51.75
C ASN A 90 -19.95 -2.10 52.73
N GLY A 91 -19.40 -1.34 53.69
CA GLY A 91 -18.51 -1.80 54.77
C GLY A 91 -17.42 -0.78 55.13
N THR A 92 -16.79 -0.93 56.31
CA THR A 92 -15.82 0.03 56.88
C THR A 92 -14.49 0.12 56.14
N ASP A 93 -14.03 -0.95 55.47
CA ASP A 93 -12.71 -0.99 54.79
C ASP A 93 -12.80 -0.90 53.27
N LYS A 94 -13.88 -0.30 52.77
CA LYS A 94 -14.24 -0.37 51.36
C LYS A 94 -14.18 0.98 50.68
N SER A 95 -13.31 1.91 51.06
CA SER A 95 -13.04 3.13 50.27
C SER A 95 -11.52 3.35 50.19
N PRO A 96 -10.94 3.75 49.05
CA PRO A 96 -11.56 4.15 47.77
C PRO A 96 -11.69 3.00 46.73
N LEU A 97 -12.62 3.14 45.78
CA LEU A 97 -12.80 2.22 44.63
C LEU A 97 -12.50 2.94 43.31
N THR A 98 -11.48 2.51 42.59
CA THR A 98 -11.22 2.99 41.22
C THR A 98 -11.90 2.09 40.20
N VAL A 99 -12.65 2.72 39.30
CA VAL A 99 -13.33 2.08 38.17
C VAL A 99 -12.74 2.65 36.89
N THR A 100 -12.38 1.77 35.97
CA THR A 100 -11.88 2.12 34.63
C THR A 100 -12.90 1.68 33.59
N ILE A 101 -13.22 2.56 32.66
CA ILE A 101 -14.04 2.28 31.49
C ILE A 101 -13.13 2.18 30.28
N GLU A 102 -13.13 1.02 29.62
CA GLU A 102 -12.57 0.87 28.27
C GLU A 102 -13.65 1.19 27.25
N ILE A 103 -13.37 2.14 26.36
CA ILE A 103 -14.24 2.51 25.26
C ILE A 103 -13.59 2.00 23.98
N ARG A 104 -14.33 1.20 23.22
CA ARG A 104 -13.84 0.65 21.96
C ARG A 104 -14.89 0.83 20.88
N ARG A 105 -14.47 1.43 19.77
CA ARG A 105 -15.19 1.34 18.49
C ARG A 105 -14.58 0.24 17.63
N PHE A 106 -15.39 -0.27 16.72
CA PHE A 106 -14.89 -1.17 15.70
C PHE A 106 -13.76 -0.50 14.91
N ARG A 107 -12.60 -1.14 14.83
CA ARG A 107 -11.40 -0.69 14.09
C ARG A 107 -10.71 0.60 14.58
N GLN A 108 -11.13 1.20 15.70
CA GLN A 108 -10.40 2.32 16.30
C GLN A 108 -9.53 1.88 17.49
N SER A 109 -8.54 2.69 17.85
CA SER A 109 -7.77 2.49 19.08
C SER A 109 -8.66 2.56 20.30
N MET A 110 -8.35 1.77 21.32
CA MET A 110 -9.06 1.80 22.59
C MET A 110 -8.81 3.12 23.33
N GLU A 111 -9.89 3.72 23.84
CA GLU A 111 -9.83 4.87 24.75
C GLU A 111 -10.15 4.40 26.17
N THR A 112 -9.65 5.12 27.18
CA THR A 112 -9.93 4.80 28.58
C THR A 112 -10.28 6.04 29.39
N MET A 113 -11.19 5.88 30.35
CA MET A 113 -11.48 6.88 31.37
C MET A 113 -11.60 6.19 32.73
N SER A 114 -11.25 6.87 33.82
CA SER A 114 -11.31 6.28 35.15
C SER A 114 -11.83 7.28 36.19
N ARG A 115 -12.56 6.79 37.19
CA ARG A 115 -12.98 7.57 38.37
C ARG A 115 -12.78 6.77 39.64
N THR A 116 -12.39 7.48 40.70
CA THR A 116 -12.30 6.93 42.05
C THR A 116 -13.49 7.35 42.89
N PHE A 117 -14.19 6.39 43.48
CA PHE A 117 -15.37 6.56 44.32
C PHE A 117 -15.01 6.39 45.79
N ASN A 118 -15.34 7.40 46.60
CA ASN A 118 -15.05 7.41 48.03
C ASN A 118 -16.26 7.03 48.91
N ARG A 119 -17.46 6.97 48.32
CA ARG A 119 -18.73 6.68 48.99
C ARG A 119 -19.65 5.87 48.09
N SER A 120 -20.54 5.07 48.68
CA SER A 120 -21.50 4.26 47.94
C SER A 120 -22.46 5.12 47.12
N THR A 121 -22.63 4.77 45.85
CA THR A 121 -23.61 5.35 44.93
C THR A 121 -24.53 4.23 44.44
N THR A 122 -25.84 4.38 44.65
CA THR A 122 -26.85 3.36 44.32
C THR A 122 -27.88 3.81 43.29
N LYS A 123 -27.80 5.06 42.83
CA LYS A 123 -28.75 5.62 41.87
C LYS A 123 -28.51 5.07 40.46
N LEU A 124 -29.32 4.12 40.03
CA LEU A 124 -29.22 3.48 38.71
C LEU A 124 -29.84 4.31 37.57
N ASN A 125 -30.75 5.24 37.89
CA ASN A 125 -31.53 5.96 36.87
C ASN A 125 -31.01 7.38 36.57
N GLU A 126 -30.02 7.85 37.33
CA GLU A 126 -29.45 9.19 37.19
C GLU A 126 -28.03 9.09 36.62
N CYS A 127 -27.93 9.11 35.29
CA CYS A 127 -26.67 9.36 34.61
C CYS A 127 -26.68 10.77 34.02
N LEU A 128 -26.35 11.75 34.86
CA LEU A 128 -26.27 13.17 34.55
C LEU A 128 -24.88 13.67 34.93
N ASP A 129 -24.38 14.73 34.31
CA ASP A 129 -23.01 15.22 34.55
C ASP A 129 -22.80 15.71 35.99
N THR A 130 -23.90 16.03 36.68
CA THR A 130 -23.93 16.43 38.09
C THR A 130 -24.09 15.27 39.07
N SER A 131 -24.25 14.02 38.58
CA SER A 131 -24.48 12.88 39.45
C SER A 131 -23.19 12.36 40.09
N ASP A 132 -23.30 11.86 41.31
CA ASP A 132 -22.20 11.18 42.00
C ASP A 132 -21.73 9.89 41.29
N THR A 133 -22.50 9.40 40.32
CA THR A 133 -22.18 8.21 39.50
C THR A 133 -21.40 8.54 38.23
N PHE A 134 -21.34 9.81 37.81
CA PHE A 134 -20.78 10.23 36.51
C PHE A 134 -19.27 10.00 36.35
N ILE A 135 -18.82 9.26 35.35
CA ILE A 135 -17.40 9.05 35.09
C ILE A 135 -16.88 10.04 34.06
N GLY A 136 -17.62 10.24 32.98
CA GLY A 136 -17.21 11.11 31.88
C GLY A 136 -18.18 11.08 30.71
N SER A 137 -17.90 11.92 29.72
CA SER A 137 -18.63 11.98 28.46
C SER A 137 -17.78 11.41 27.32
N TYR A 138 -18.45 10.84 26.32
CA TYR A 138 -17.84 10.31 25.12
C TYR A 138 -18.64 10.75 23.90
N SER A 139 -18.05 11.44 22.93
CA SER A 139 -18.76 11.78 21.69
C SER A 139 -18.53 10.69 20.65
N SER A 140 -19.61 10.08 20.16
CA SER A 140 -19.55 9.18 19.01
C SER A 140 -19.48 9.91 17.67
N GLU A 141 -19.60 11.24 17.66
CA GLU A 141 -19.32 12.03 16.46
C GLU A 141 -17.89 11.75 16.04
N GLU A 142 -17.78 10.95 14.99
CA GLU A 142 -16.56 10.93 14.22
C GLU A 142 -16.33 12.36 13.76
N LYS A 143 -15.11 12.87 13.91
CA LYS A 143 -14.65 13.85 12.93
C LYS A 143 -14.89 13.15 11.61
N GLU A 144 -15.82 13.65 10.80
CA GLU A 144 -16.07 13.13 9.46
C GLU A 144 -14.71 13.02 8.77
N GLN A 145 -14.14 11.82 8.80
CA GLN A 145 -13.01 11.49 7.97
C GLN A 145 -13.68 11.18 6.65
N ASN A 146 -13.96 12.23 5.89
CA ASN A 146 -14.29 12.06 4.48
C ASN A 146 -13.14 11.25 3.88
N CYS A 147 -13.38 9.97 3.64
CA CYS A 147 -12.47 9.15 2.92
C CYS A 147 -12.55 9.61 1.47
N HIS A 148 -11.65 10.52 1.08
CA HIS A 148 -11.50 10.91 -0.31
C HIS A 148 -10.86 9.76 -1.07
N PHE A 149 -11.65 9.07 -1.88
CA PHE A 149 -11.11 8.13 -2.86
C PHE A 149 -10.87 8.88 -4.17
N GLN A 150 -9.60 9.00 -4.56
CA GLN A 150 -9.25 9.39 -5.93
C GLN A 150 -9.07 8.13 -6.75
N ILE A 151 -9.99 7.92 -7.70
CA ILE A 151 -9.79 6.91 -8.74
C ILE A 151 -9.02 7.62 -9.87
N LEU A 152 -7.73 7.31 -10.00
CA LEU A 152 -6.95 7.74 -11.15
C LEU A 152 -7.25 6.80 -12.32
N LEU A 153 -7.98 7.30 -13.30
CA LEU A 153 -8.13 6.65 -14.58
C LEU A 153 -7.02 7.15 -15.49
N PHE A 154 -6.12 6.25 -15.89
CA PHE A 154 -5.12 6.55 -16.92
C PHE A 154 -5.72 6.20 -18.27
N GLU A 155 -6.17 7.22 -19.01
CA GLU A 155 -6.35 7.06 -20.45
C GLU A 155 -4.97 7.00 -21.13
N SER A 156 -4.90 6.28 -22.25
CA SER A 156 -3.70 6.13 -23.07
C SER A 156 -3.25 7.42 -23.79
N ASN A 157 -3.91 8.56 -23.53
CA ASN A 157 -3.59 9.86 -24.09
C ASN A 157 -2.94 10.76 -23.02
N PRO A 158 -1.67 11.20 -23.19
CA PRO A 158 -0.89 11.88 -22.14
C PRO A 158 -1.44 13.25 -21.69
N ASP A 159 -2.38 13.84 -22.42
CA ASP A 159 -2.84 15.22 -22.18
C ASP A 159 -4.22 15.33 -21.50
N LEU A 160 -4.86 14.21 -21.13
CA LEU A 160 -6.16 14.21 -20.47
C LEU A 160 -6.13 13.37 -19.18
N ILE A 161 -5.96 14.02 -18.03
CA ILE A 161 -6.21 13.40 -16.74
C ILE A 161 -7.63 13.76 -16.33
N GLN A 162 -8.57 12.83 -16.49
CA GLN A 162 -9.89 12.98 -15.89
C GLN A 162 -9.84 12.51 -14.43
N PHE A 163 -10.10 13.45 -13.52
CA PHE A 163 -10.34 13.15 -12.12
C PHE A 163 -11.83 12.91 -11.92
N ILE A 164 -12.21 11.67 -11.61
CA ILE A 164 -13.54 11.40 -11.07
C ILE A 164 -13.44 11.52 -9.55
N TYR A 165 -14.01 12.59 -9.01
CA TYR A 165 -14.15 12.78 -7.58
C TYR A 165 -15.42 12.08 -7.11
N LEU A 166 -15.25 10.96 -6.41
CA LEU A 166 -16.35 10.31 -5.70
C LEU A 166 -16.23 10.70 -4.23
N ASN A 167 -17.15 11.53 -3.76
CA ASN A 167 -17.31 11.78 -2.33
C ASN A 167 -18.30 10.75 -1.79
N VAL A 168 -17.79 9.66 -1.24
CA VAL A 168 -18.62 8.68 -0.56
C VAL A 168 -18.59 9.03 0.93
N PRO A 169 -19.70 9.51 1.52
CA PRO A 169 -19.75 9.70 2.96
C PRO A 169 -19.44 8.36 3.62
N ASP A 170 -18.58 8.37 4.64
CA ASP A 170 -18.30 7.18 5.45
C ASP A 170 -19.58 6.85 6.25
N THR A 171 -20.50 6.14 5.59
CA THR A 171 -21.62 5.54 6.26
C THR A 171 -21.10 4.21 6.78
N ASP A 172 -21.18 4.00 8.09
CA ASP A 172 -20.60 2.85 8.80
C ASP A 172 -21.04 1.46 8.30
N ASP A 173 -21.93 1.37 7.31
CA ASP A 173 -22.23 0.13 6.61
C ASP A 173 -21.20 -0.08 5.50
N SER A 174 -20.84 -1.33 5.22
CA SER A 174 -20.06 -1.60 4.03
C SER A 174 -20.90 -1.18 2.83
N ASP A 175 -20.69 0.04 2.32
CA ASP A 175 -21.28 0.45 1.07
C ASP A 175 -20.67 -0.42 -0.01
N GLU A 176 -21.44 -1.41 -0.46
CA GLU A 176 -21.16 -2.14 -1.68
C GLU A 176 -21.36 -1.18 -2.83
N ILE A 177 -20.29 -0.81 -3.52
CA ILE A 177 -20.42 -0.30 -4.90
C ILE A 177 -20.76 -1.52 -5.75
N GLY A 178 -22.05 -1.84 -5.80
CA GLY A 178 -22.58 -2.91 -6.65
C GLY A 178 -22.45 -2.52 -8.11
N VAL A 179 -21.59 -3.19 -8.85
CA VAL A 179 -21.50 -3.08 -10.31
C VAL A 179 -22.34 -4.21 -10.90
N GLN A 180 -23.53 -3.89 -11.41
CA GLN A 180 -24.47 -4.89 -11.93
C GLN A 180 -24.28 -5.08 -13.43
N ASN A 181 -23.92 -6.29 -13.86
CA ASN A 181 -23.98 -6.71 -15.25
C ASN A 181 -25.38 -7.28 -15.56
N PHE A 182 -25.90 -7.09 -16.78
CA PHE A 182 -27.19 -7.64 -17.21
C PHE A 182 -27.17 -9.17 -17.38
N GLU A 183 -26.00 -9.81 -17.39
CA GLU A 183 -25.87 -11.27 -17.44
C GLU A 183 -25.03 -11.81 -16.25
N SER A 184 -25.76 -11.97 -15.14
CA SER A 184 -25.66 -12.97 -14.06
C SER A 184 -24.45 -13.15 -13.14
N ASP A 185 -23.37 -12.37 -13.21
CA ASP A 185 -22.35 -12.42 -12.13
C ASP A 185 -22.04 -11.05 -11.51
N ILE A 186 -22.27 -10.96 -10.19
CA ILE A 186 -21.93 -9.79 -9.36
C ILE A 186 -20.46 -9.91 -8.94
N ILE A 187 -19.62 -8.99 -9.39
CA ILE A 187 -18.27 -8.84 -8.84
C ILE A 187 -18.36 -7.97 -7.59
N ASN A 188 -18.33 -8.62 -6.43
CA ASN A 188 -18.31 -7.93 -5.13
C ASN A 188 -16.92 -7.40 -4.82
N LEU A 189 -16.68 -6.10 -5.02
CA LEU A 189 -15.46 -5.43 -4.56
C LEU A 189 -15.61 -5.08 -3.07
N LYS A 190 -15.05 -5.92 -2.19
CA LYS A 190 -14.98 -5.61 -0.76
C LYS A 190 -13.81 -4.68 -0.47
N TYR A 191 -14.10 -3.45 -0.07
CA TYR A 191 -13.13 -2.53 0.47
C TYR A 191 -12.67 -2.96 1.87
N SER A 192 -11.37 -2.87 2.15
CA SER A 192 -10.80 -2.95 3.49
C SER A 192 -9.89 -1.75 3.71
N SER A 193 -10.08 -1.02 4.82
CA SER A 193 -9.26 0.13 5.19
C SER A 193 -7.76 -0.21 5.40
N SER A 194 -7.40 -1.49 5.42
CA SER A 194 -6.01 -1.95 5.45
C SER A 194 -5.31 -1.93 4.08
N GLN A 195 -6.04 -1.68 2.98
CA GLN A 195 -5.50 -1.54 1.62
C GLN A 195 -6.24 -0.40 0.90
N PRO A 196 -5.80 0.88 1.04
CA PRO A 196 -6.51 2.03 0.51
C PRO A 196 -6.39 2.20 -1.02
N PHE A 197 -5.71 1.28 -1.72
CA PHE A 197 -5.48 1.37 -3.15
C PHE A 197 -5.92 0.10 -3.85
N PHE A 198 -6.95 0.21 -4.70
CA PHE A 198 -7.23 -0.76 -5.73
C PHE A 198 -6.67 -0.23 -7.04
N MET A 199 -5.60 -0.86 -7.54
CA MET A 199 -5.06 -0.52 -8.85
C MET A 199 -5.74 -1.41 -9.88
N LEU A 200 -6.85 -0.93 -10.41
CA LEU A 200 -7.53 -1.55 -11.54
C LEU A 200 -6.78 -1.11 -12.82
N ARG A 201 -5.99 -2.01 -13.42
CA ARG A 201 -5.34 -1.74 -14.71
C ARG A 201 -6.00 -2.57 -15.79
N ASN A 202 -6.20 -1.95 -16.96
CA ASN A 202 -6.80 -2.54 -18.15
C ASN A 202 -8.27 -2.96 -17.99
N MET A 203 -9.09 -2.17 -17.30
CA MET A 203 -10.54 -2.26 -17.48
C MET A 203 -10.99 -1.09 -18.33
N SER A 204 -11.66 -1.38 -19.44
CA SER A 204 -12.47 -0.38 -20.12
C SER A 204 -13.71 -0.15 -19.27
N ILE A 205 -13.80 1.02 -18.66
CA ILE A 205 -15.01 1.46 -17.97
C ILE A 205 -15.84 2.23 -18.99
N ILE A 206 -16.92 1.60 -19.46
CA ILE A 206 -17.91 2.28 -20.30
C ILE A 206 -18.92 2.95 -19.37
N PHE A 207 -19.28 4.19 -19.65
CA PHE A 207 -20.39 4.89 -19.01
C PHE A 207 -21.53 4.95 -20.02
N ASP A 208 -22.73 4.47 -19.66
CA ASP A 208 -23.92 4.78 -20.45
C ASP A 208 -24.47 6.17 -20.07
N THR A 209 -25.49 6.63 -20.80
CA THR A 209 -26.17 7.91 -20.54
C THR A 209 -26.88 7.97 -19.18
N ASN A 210 -26.95 6.84 -18.46
CA ASN A 210 -27.58 6.71 -17.14
C ASN A 210 -26.55 6.53 -16.01
N GLN A 211 -25.25 6.74 -16.27
CA GLN A 211 -24.16 6.60 -15.30
C GLN A 211 -23.92 5.17 -14.78
N ASN A 212 -24.32 4.14 -15.53
CA ASN A 212 -23.96 2.76 -15.20
C ASN A 212 -22.49 2.50 -15.54
N ILE A 213 -21.77 1.84 -14.62
CA ILE A 213 -20.36 1.50 -14.75
C ILE A 213 -20.27 0.04 -15.23
N TYR A 214 -19.54 -0.22 -16.31
CA TYR A 214 -19.27 -1.58 -16.79
C TYR A 214 -17.79 -1.91 -16.66
N THR A 215 -17.44 -3.10 -16.15
CA THR A 215 -16.08 -3.63 -16.22
C THR A 215 -16.04 -4.79 -17.19
N THR A 216 -15.42 -4.60 -18.35
CA THR A 216 -15.21 -5.72 -19.28
C THR A 216 -13.94 -6.46 -18.91
N ALA A 217 -13.96 -7.79 -18.96
CA ALA A 217 -12.74 -8.55 -19.22
C ALA A 217 -12.02 -7.90 -20.41
N ILE A 218 -10.68 -7.87 -20.44
CA ILE A 218 -9.96 -7.32 -21.58
C ILE A 218 -10.31 -8.20 -22.79
N ILE A 219 -11.30 -7.77 -23.56
CA ILE A 219 -11.69 -8.41 -24.81
C ILE A 219 -10.54 -8.13 -25.76
N CYS A 220 -9.80 -9.17 -26.08
CA CYS A 220 -8.67 -9.14 -26.97
C CYS A 220 -9.08 -9.79 -28.29
N GLY A 221 -9.44 -8.96 -29.27
CA GLY A 221 -10.12 -9.45 -30.47
C GLY A 221 -11.51 -10.02 -30.11
N SER A 222 -11.70 -11.32 -30.28
CA SER A 222 -12.95 -12.02 -29.97
C SER A 222 -12.94 -12.80 -28.65
N THR A 223 -11.81 -12.83 -27.94
CA THR A 223 -11.62 -13.65 -26.73
C THR A 223 -11.13 -12.81 -25.56
N ALA A 224 -11.60 -13.11 -24.35
CA ALA A 224 -11.02 -12.55 -23.13
C ALA A 224 -9.70 -13.26 -22.80
N CYS A 225 -8.68 -12.50 -22.39
CA CYS A 225 -7.41 -13.09 -21.95
C CYS A 225 -7.54 -13.80 -20.60
N LEU A 226 -6.81 -14.91 -20.43
CA LEU A 226 -6.78 -15.67 -19.19
C LEU A 226 -6.02 -14.92 -18.09
N THR A 227 -6.13 -15.41 -16.85
CA THR A 227 -5.33 -14.89 -15.74
C THR A 227 -3.86 -15.11 -16.02
N GLY A 228 -3.07 -14.04 -15.93
CA GLY A 228 -1.65 -14.06 -16.28
C GLY A 228 -1.36 -13.72 -17.74
N GLU A 229 -2.38 -13.39 -18.54
CA GLU A 229 -2.19 -12.92 -19.92
C GLU A 229 -2.49 -11.43 -20.05
N THR A 230 -1.97 -10.81 -21.11
CA THR A 230 -2.32 -9.46 -21.54
C THR A 230 -2.67 -9.43 -23.02
N CYS A 231 -3.56 -8.52 -23.39
CA CYS A 231 -3.86 -8.27 -24.79
C CYS A 231 -2.79 -7.41 -25.46
N VAL A 232 -2.21 -7.89 -26.56
CA VAL A 232 -1.33 -7.12 -27.46
C VAL A 232 -1.73 -7.43 -28.89
N GLN A 233 -2.08 -6.39 -29.66
CA GLN A 233 -2.56 -6.52 -31.05
C GLN A 233 -3.65 -7.58 -31.26
N ASN A 234 -4.69 -7.58 -30.41
CA ASN A 234 -5.79 -8.55 -30.44
C ASN A 234 -5.38 -10.01 -30.16
N MET A 235 -4.21 -10.23 -29.53
CA MET A 235 -3.82 -11.54 -29.03
C MET A 235 -3.53 -11.51 -27.54
N CYS A 236 -3.97 -12.55 -26.85
CA CYS A 236 -3.59 -12.80 -25.48
C CYS A 236 -2.21 -13.44 -25.47
N ILE A 237 -1.28 -12.79 -24.78
CA ILE A 237 0.08 -13.27 -24.57
C ILE A 237 0.34 -13.43 -23.08
N GLN A 238 1.17 -14.40 -22.71
CA GLN A 238 1.52 -14.66 -21.34
C GLN A 238 2.34 -13.50 -20.74
N GLN A 239 2.10 -13.25 -19.46
CA GLN A 239 2.79 -12.26 -18.65
C GLN A 239 3.28 -12.96 -17.37
N GLY A 240 4.35 -12.43 -16.77
CA GLY A 240 4.78 -12.84 -15.45
C GLY A 240 5.45 -11.71 -14.67
N GLU A 241 6.46 -12.05 -13.85
CA GLU A 241 7.24 -11.05 -13.11
C GLU A 241 7.89 -10.02 -14.04
N LEU A 242 8.35 -10.46 -15.21
CA LEU A 242 8.92 -9.63 -16.28
C LEU A 242 8.48 -10.20 -17.64
N SER A 243 8.11 -9.35 -18.58
CA SER A 243 7.92 -9.71 -19.98
C SER A 243 8.51 -8.66 -20.93
N PHE A 244 9.01 -9.16 -22.06
CA PHE A 244 9.43 -8.39 -23.22
C PHE A 244 8.59 -8.83 -24.40
N THR A 245 7.73 -7.95 -24.87
CA THR A 245 6.82 -8.24 -25.98
C THR A 245 7.20 -7.38 -27.17
N ALA A 246 7.73 -8.00 -28.22
CA ALA A 246 7.95 -7.36 -29.49
C ALA A 246 6.66 -7.33 -30.30
N HIS A 247 6.35 -6.20 -30.92
CA HIS A 247 5.33 -6.13 -31.95
C HIS A 247 5.72 -5.18 -33.10
N TRP A 248 5.18 -5.43 -34.29
CA TRP A 248 5.50 -4.66 -35.50
C TRP A 248 4.27 -4.51 -36.42
N PRO A 249 4.31 -3.62 -37.44
CA PRO A 249 3.20 -3.47 -38.40
C PRO A 249 2.97 -4.73 -39.25
N GLN A 250 1.75 -4.88 -39.75
CA GLN A 250 1.35 -6.05 -40.54
C GLN A 250 2.11 -6.15 -41.85
N ARG A 251 3.06 -7.09 -41.87
CA ARG A 251 3.90 -7.44 -43.02
C ARG A 251 4.05 -8.94 -43.14
N LYS A 252 4.20 -9.42 -44.37
CA LYS A 252 4.53 -10.82 -44.63
C LYS A 252 5.93 -11.11 -44.10
N GLY A 253 6.10 -12.23 -43.40
CA GLY A 253 7.35 -12.67 -42.83
C GLY A 253 7.28 -12.84 -41.31
N GLN A 254 8.40 -13.26 -40.73
CA GLN A 254 8.53 -13.53 -39.30
C GLN A 254 9.73 -12.76 -38.76
N GLY A 255 9.50 -12.03 -37.67
CA GLY A 255 10.54 -11.45 -36.82
C GLY A 255 10.60 -12.18 -35.49
N TYR A 256 11.73 -12.04 -34.81
CA TYR A 256 12.00 -12.77 -33.58
C TYR A 256 12.63 -11.85 -32.54
N ILE A 257 12.03 -11.81 -31.35
CA ILE A 257 12.66 -11.20 -30.18
C ILE A 257 13.74 -12.13 -29.63
N ILE A 258 14.87 -11.54 -29.26
CA ILE A 258 16.02 -12.24 -28.68
C ILE A 258 16.40 -11.48 -27.42
N VAL A 259 16.39 -12.16 -26.28
CA VAL A 259 16.76 -11.55 -25.00
C VAL A 259 17.98 -12.26 -24.44
N ARG A 260 19.07 -11.52 -24.24
CA ARG A 260 20.23 -11.99 -23.50
C ARG A 260 20.09 -11.57 -22.05
N THR A 261 20.14 -12.53 -21.14
CA THR A 261 19.98 -12.32 -19.71
C THR A 261 21.27 -11.78 -19.07
N PRO A 262 21.19 -11.30 -17.82
CA PRO A 262 22.36 -10.91 -17.02
C PRO A 262 23.41 -12.01 -16.85
N LEU A 263 22.99 -13.29 -16.90
CA LEU A 263 23.88 -14.44 -16.77
C LEU A 263 24.43 -14.91 -18.13
N ASN A 264 24.33 -14.07 -19.16
CA ASN A 264 24.78 -14.32 -20.54
C ASN A 264 24.06 -15.45 -21.28
N ASN A 265 22.90 -15.91 -20.78
CA ASN A 265 22.06 -16.85 -21.48
C ASN A 265 21.18 -16.13 -22.51
N THR A 266 20.90 -16.76 -23.66
CA THR A 266 20.07 -16.16 -24.72
C THR A 266 18.76 -16.92 -24.85
N ILE A 267 17.64 -16.19 -24.80
CA ILE A 267 16.27 -16.69 -24.96
C ILE A 267 15.72 -16.19 -26.29
N TYR A 268 15.20 -17.10 -27.11
CA TYR A 268 14.61 -16.84 -28.42
C TYR A 268 13.87 -18.10 -28.90
N PHE A 269 13.19 -18.05 -30.06
CA PHE A 269 12.39 -19.18 -30.58
C PHE A 269 13.15 -20.52 -30.71
N GLY A 270 14.46 -20.48 -30.99
CA GLY A 270 15.30 -21.68 -31.12
C GLY A 270 15.81 -22.22 -29.79
N ASN A 271 15.62 -21.47 -28.70
CA ASN A 271 15.94 -21.88 -27.33
C ASN A 271 14.79 -21.52 -26.36
N PRO A 272 13.59 -22.13 -26.52
CA PRO A 272 12.38 -21.67 -25.84
C PRO A 272 12.19 -22.26 -24.43
N ARG A 273 13.06 -23.18 -23.99
CA ARG A 273 12.75 -24.09 -22.86
C ARG A 273 13.19 -23.55 -21.51
N THR A 274 12.32 -23.70 -20.51
CA THR A 274 12.50 -23.45 -19.07
C THR A 274 13.57 -24.32 -18.37
N ASN A 275 14.82 -24.24 -18.80
CA ASN A 275 15.92 -24.84 -18.07
C ASN A 275 16.84 -23.76 -17.48
N ILE A 276 17.82 -24.21 -16.70
CA ILE A 276 18.81 -23.30 -16.11
C ILE A 276 19.64 -22.56 -17.16
N SER A 277 19.76 -23.10 -18.39
CA SER A 277 20.48 -22.46 -19.50
C SER A 277 19.73 -21.32 -20.20
N VAL A 278 18.52 -20.97 -19.75
CA VAL A 278 17.78 -19.75 -20.16
C VAL A 278 17.34 -18.91 -18.98
N ASP A 279 17.89 -19.18 -17.80
CA ASP A 279 17.49 -18.53 -16.55
C ASP A 279 15.98 -18.53 -16.30
N GLN A 280 15.33 -19.66 -16.63
CA GLN A 280 13.92 -19.91 -16.39
C GLN A 280 12.94 -19.02 -17.18
N GLY A 281 13.42 -18.20 -18.12
CA GLY A 281 12.55 -17.46 -19.03
C GLY A 281 11.87 -18.40 -20.03
N GLN A 282 10.75 -17.93 -20.58
CA GLN A 282 9.95 -18.64 -21.57
C GLN A 282 9.81 -17.79 -22.82
N HIS A 283 9.88 -18.45 -23.97
CA HIS A 283 9.54 -17.84 -25.26
C HIS A 283 8.14 -18.31 -25.65
N GLU A 284 7.34 -17.36 -26.10
CA GLU A 284 6.00 -17.58 -26.62
C GLU A 284 5.86 -16.82 -27.93
N GLN A 285 5.53 -17.57 -28.98
CA GLN A 285 5.18 -17.00 -30.28
C GLN A 285 3.78 -17.47 -30.65
N VAL A 286 2.90 -16.51 -30.94
CA VAL A 286 1.55 -16.81 -31.43
C VAL A 286 1.65 -17.13 -32.93
N ARG A 287 1.35 -18.38 -33.32
CA ARG A 287 1.78 -18.95 -34.62
C ARG A 287 1.00 -18.54 -35.87
N ASP A 288 -0.04 -17.74 -35.80
CA ASP A 288 -0.94 -17.51 -36.95
C ASP A 288 -0.76 -16.17 -37.67
N GLY A 289 0.40 -15.97 -38.32
CA GLY A 289 0.63 -14.78 -39.17
C GLY A 289 0.65 -13.44 -38.40
N HIS A 290 0.79 -13.52 -37.08
CA HIS A 290 0.71 -12.39 -36.19
C HIS A 290 2.09 -11.74 -35.96
N GLN A 291 2.06 -10.44 -35.68
CA GLN A 291 3.25 -9.60 -35.55
C GLN A 291 3.67 -9.42 -34.09
N VAL A 292 3.50 -10.44 -33.25
CA VAL A 292 3.88 -10.38 -31.83
C VAL A 292 4.77 -11.56 -31.49
N ASP A 293 5.85 -11.27 -30.76
CA ASP A 293 6.76 -12.26 -30.19
C ASP A 293 7.06 -11.90 -28.73
N ASN A 294 7.03 -12.88 -27.83
CA ASN A 294 7.04 -12.61 -26.39
C ASN A 294 8.09 -13.47 -25.67
N ILE A 295 8.82 -12.84 -24.74
CA ILE A 295 9.68 -13.53 -23.78
C ILE A 295 9.29 -13.09 -22.37
N TYR A 296 8.97 -14.03 -21.49
CA TYR A 296 8.49 -13.72 -20.14
C TYR A 296 9.04 -14.65 -19.07
N TRP A 297 9.04 -14.18 -17.81
CA TRP A 297 9.38 -14.95 -16.61
C TRP A 297 8.11 -15.15 -15.78
N PRO A 298 7.58 -16.37 -15.66
CA PRO A 298 6.39 -16.64 -14.86
C PRO A 298 6.52 -16.17 -13.40
N SER A 299 5.42 -15.82 -12.75
CA SER A 299 5.40 -15.27 -11.39
C SER A 299 6.02 -16.17 -10.30
N ASN A 300 6.16 -17.46 -10.57
CA ASN A 300 6.79 -18.43 -9.66
C ASN A 300 8.29 -18.66 -9.92
N ARG A 301 8.91 -17.86 -10.80
CA ARG A 301 10.33 -17.97 -11.17
C ARG A 301 11.13 -16.79 -10.64
N MET A 302 12.38 -17.06 -10.26
CA MET A 302 13.28 -16.02 -9.78
C MET A 302 13.86 -15.26 -10.97
N LEU A 303 13.62 -13.95 -11.02
CA LEU A 303 14.15 -13.10 -12.06
C LEU A 303 15.67 -12.89 -11.88
N PRO A 304 16.51 -13.12 -12.92
CA PRO A 304 17.92 -12.78 -12.87
C PRO A 304 18.11 -11.28 -12.60
N LYS A 305 18.95 -10.95 -11.63
CA LYS A 305 19.30 -9.56 -11.32
C LYS A 305 20.38 -9.09 -12.28
N GLY A 306 20.10 -8.02 -13.03
CA GLY A 306 21.10 -7.40 -13.89
C GLY A 306 20.51 -6.70 -15.11
N PHE A 307 21.37 -6.48 -16.11
CA PHE A 307 20.96 -5.95 -17.41
C PHE A 307 20.62 -7.06 -18.39
N PHE A 308 19.42 -6.96 -18.95
CA PHE A 308 18.97 -7.70 -20.12
C PHE A 308 19.36 -6.91 -21.36
N LYS A 309 19.88 -7.59 -22.39
CA LYS A 309 20.01 -7.03 -23.73
C LYS A 309 18.85 -7.52 -24.56
N ILE A 310 18.17 -6.60 -25.24
CA ILE A 310 16.99 -6.89 -26.02
C ILE A 310 17.34 -6.63 -27.47
N CYS A 311 17.22 -7.66 -28.29
CA CYS A 311 17.49 -7.61 -29.71
C CYS A 311 16.29 -8.10 -30.50
N PHE A 312 16.27 -7.76 -31.78
CA PHE A 312 15.26 -8.23 -32.70
C PHE A 312 15.88 -8.64 -34.04
N SER A 313 15.62 -9.88 -34.43
CA SER A 313 15.95 -10.38 -35.76
C SER A 313 14.77 -10.10 -36.68
N THR A 314 15.00 -9.37 -37.77
CA THR A 314 13.93 -9.12 -38.74
C THR A 314 13.56 -10.39 -39.52
N GLY A 315 14.37 -11.45 -39.45
CA GLY A 315 14.08 -12.74 -40.08
C GLY A 315 13.69 -12.59 -41.54
N SER A 316 12.46 -13.00 -41.88
CA SER A 316 11.90 -12.89 -43.23
C SER A 316 11.03 -11.65 -43.47
N LEU A 317 10.90 -10.74 -42.49
CA LEU A 317 10.08 -9.51 -42.61
C LEU A 317 10.55 -8.57 -43.72
N LEU A 318 11.82 -8.63 -44.10
CA LEU A 318 12.41 -7.81 -45.16
C LEU A 318 12.69 -8.64 -46.42
N ASN A 319 11.94 -9.72 -46.64
CA ASN A 319 11.98 -10.54 -47.86
C ASN A 319 10.81 -10.19 -48.82
N GLY A 320 10.77 -9.00 -49.44
CA GLY A 320 9.81 -8.67 -50.53
C GLY A 320 9.94 -7.23 -51.09
N THR A 321 9.19 -6.79 -52.10
CA THR A 321 9.35 -5.42 -52.65
C THR A 321 9.03 -4.27 -51.67
N ASP A 322 8.27 -4.54 -50.59
CA ASP A 322 7.87 -3.56 -49.56
C ASP A 322 8.86 -3.51 -48.37
N LYS A 323 10.15 -3.39 -48.69
CA LYS A 323 11.23 -4.07 -47.96
C LYS A 323 11.88 -3.32 -46.79
N SER A 324 11.56 -2.05 -46.53
CA SER A 324 12.25 -1.21 -45.54
C SER A 324 11.63 0.20 -45.55
N PRO A 325 11.61 0.96 -44.45
CA PRO A 325 11.98 0.57 -43.08
C PRO A 325 10.90 -0.27 -42.39
N ILE A 326 11.26 -1.04 -41.36
CA ILE A 326 10.30 -1.60 -40.38
C ILE A 326 10.60 -1.05 -38.99
N THR A 327 9.60 -0.51 -38.31
CA THR A 327 9.70 -0.09 -36.91
C THR A 327 9.14 -1.19 -36.03
N VAL A 328 9.95 -1.64 -35.08
CA VAL A 328 9.60 -2.64 -34.08
C VAL A 328 9.50 -1.94 -32.74
N THR A 329 8.45 -2.26 -31.99
CA THR A 329 8.23 -1.77 -30.63
C THR A 329 8.37 -2.95 -29.67
N ILE A 330 9.14 -2.75 -28.60
CA ILE A 330 9.21 -3.67 -27.46
C ILE A 330 8.45 -3.03 -26.30
N GLU A 331 7.39 -3.69 -25.85
CA GLU A 331 6.77 -3.40 -24.56
C GLU A 331 7.48 -4.19 -23.46
N ILE A 332 7.91 -3.49 -22.41
CA ILE A 332 8.55 -4.09 -21.24
C ILE A 332 7.58 -3.93 -20.08
N ARG A 333 7.18 -5.05 -19.49
CA ARG A 333 6.25 -5.08 -18.37
C ARG A 333 6.88 -5.82 -17.21
N ARG A 334 6.86 -5.18 -16.05
CA ARG A 334 7.25 -5.81 -14.80
C ARG A 334 6.14 -5.67 -13.77
N PHE A 335 5.95 -6.69 -12.94
CA PHE A 335 4.94 -6.66 -11.91
C PHE A 335 5.08 -5.40 -11.03
N ARG A 336 3.96 -4.67 -10.87
CA ARG A 336 3.85 -3.39 -10.12
C ARG A 336 4.67 -2.21 -10.65
N GLN A 337 5.26 -2.30 -11.84
CA GLN A 337 5.93 -1.16 -12.47
C GLN A 337 5.07 -0.53 -13.56
N ARG A 338 5.44 0.70 -13.96
CA ARG A 338 4.90 1.31 -15.17
C ARG A 338 5.44 0.53 -16.38
N MET A 339 4.63 0.38 -17.42
CA MET A 339 5.09 -0.18 -18.68
C MET A 339 6.13 0.75 -19.30
N GLU A 340 7.22 0.18 -19.80
CA GLU A 340 8.24 0.88 -20.56
C GLU A 340 8.19 0.42 -22.02
N THR A 341 8.59 1.29 -22.93
CA THR A 341 8.63 0.97 -24.36
C THR A 341 9.99 1.32 -24.95
N MET A 342 10.47 0.49 -25.86
CA MET A 342 11.64 0.75 -26.70
C MET A 342 11.24 0.57 -28.15
N THR A 343 11.72 1.43 -29.04
CA THR A 343 11.45 1.33 -30.48
C THR A 343 12.75 1.34 -31.26
N ARG A 344 12.81 0.56 -32.33
CA ARG A 344 13.92 0.60 -33.29
C ARG A 344 13.41 0.41 -34.70
N THR A 345 13.94 1.21 -35.63
CA THR A 345 13.69 1.09 -37.05
C THR A 345 14.82 0.34 -37.74
N PHE A 346 14.49 -0.73 -38.45
CA PHE A 346 15.42 -1.56 -39.21
C PHE A 346 15.30 -1.26 -40.70
N ASN A 347 16.43 -0.92 -41.30
CA ASN A 347 16.50 -0.58 -42.73
C ASN A 347 16.99 -1.73 -43.63
N ARG A 348 17.47 -2.82 -43.02
CA ARG A 348 18.04 -3.98 -43.69
C ARG A 348 17.70 -5.26 -42.94
N SER A 349 17.68 -6.40 -43.64
CA SER A 349 17.45 -7.69 -43.01
C SER A 349 18.59 -8.04 -42.06
N THR A 350 18.23 -8.41 -40.83
CA THR A 350 19.09 -9.04 -39.84
C THR A 350 18.57 -10.47 -39.60
N THR A 351 19.45 -11.46 -39.75
CA THR A 351 19.12 -12.89 -39.58
C THR A 351 19.93 -13.56 -38.47
N ASN A 352 20.84 -12.84 -37.82
CA ASN A 352 21.62 -13.37 -36.70
C ASN A 352 20.71 -13.48 -35.47
N MET A 353 20.37 -14.71 -35.09
CA MET A 353 19.43 -15.02 -34.00
C MET A 353 20.13 -15.42 -32.71
N THR A 354 21.46 -15.57 -32.73
CA THR A 354 22.24 -16.10 -31.60
C THR A 354 23.02 -15.02 -30.86
N GLU A 355 23.36 -13.90 -31.52
CA GLU A 355 24.17 -12.83 -30.93
C GLU A 355 23.34 -11.59 -30.61
N CYS A 356 22.93 -11.49 -29.34
CA CYS A 356 22.40 -10.26 -28.77
C CYS A 356 23.46 -9.57 -27.90
N LEU A 357 24.39 -8.89 -28.58
CA LEU A 357 25.51 -8.14 -27.99
C LEU A 357 25.31 -6.63 -28.15
N GLU A 358 26.06 -5.82 -27.40
CA GLU A 358 25.99 -4.35 -27.48
C GLU A 358 26.37 -3.80 -28.87
N THR A 359 27.22 -4.51 -29.60
CA THR A 359 27.64 -4.15 -30.96
C THR A 359 26.75 -4.74 -32.04
N SER A 360 25.70 -5.48 -31.67
CA SER A 360 24.88 -6.19 -32.63
C SER A 360 23.95 -5.24 -33.39
N ASP A 361 23.88 -5.43 -34.71
CA ASP A 361 22.93 -4.73 -35.58
C ASP A 361 21.46 -5.02 -35.21
N THR A 362 21.19 -6.04 -34.38
CA THR A 362 19.86 -6.40 -33.88
C THR A 362 19.48 -5.72 -32.55
N LEU A 363 20.41 -5.07 -31.85
CA LEU A 363 20.19 -4.52 -30.50
C LEU A 363 19.15 -3.39 -30.45
N ILE A 364 18.01 -3.61 -29.81
CA ILE A 364 17.05 -2.52 -29.57
C ILE A 364 17.46 -1.68 -28.36
N GLY A 365 17.88 -2.32 -27.28
CA GLY A 365 18.24 -1.62 -26.05
C GLY A 365 18.66 -2.54 -24.91
N SER A 366 18.82 -1.95 -23.73
CA SER A 366 19.13 -2.67 -22.49
C SER A 366 18.11 -2.33 -21.42
N TYR A 367 17.72 -3.31 -20.61
CA TYR A 367 16.76 -3.15 -19.51
C TYR A 367 17.34 -3.69 -18.20
N SER A 368 17.19 -2.98 -17.09
CA SER A 368 17.64 -3.45 -15.78
C SER A 368 16.49 -4.09 -14.99
N SER A 369 16.67 -5.32 -14.51
CA SER A 369 15.76 -5.91 -13.52
C SER A 369 16.03 -5.45 -12.09
N VAL A 370 16.98 -4.56 -11.87
CA VAL A 370 17.25 -4.02 -10.54
C VAL A 370 16.42 -2.75 -10.34
N ILE A 371 15.56 -2.77 -9.32
CA ILE A 371 14.79 -1.61 -8.90
C ILE A 371 15.55 -0.96 -7.77
N CYS A 372 15.81 0.33 -7.90
CA CYS A 372 16.39 1.14 -6.84
C CYS A 372 15.31 2.10 -6.32
N GLU A 373 15.11 2.11 -5.00
CA GLU A 373 14.30 3.14 -4.37
C GLU A 373 15.04 4.47 -4.44
N TRP A 374 14.33 5.59 -4.61
CA TRP A 374 14.95 6.90 -4.49
C TRP A 374 15.56 7.03 -3.07
N PRO A 375 16.81 7.51 -2.92
CA PRO A 375 17.65 8.21 -3.90
C PRO A 375 18.68 7.34 -4.63
N TYR A 376 18.48 6.04 -4.71
CA TYR A 376 19.40 5.14 -5.40
C TYR A 376 19.09 5.04 -6.90
N ALA A 377 20.13 4.89 -7.71
CA ALA A 377 20.02 4.61 -9.14
C ALA A 377 20.80 3.33 -9.50
N VAL A 378 20.43 2.72 -10.62
CA VAL A 378 21.05 1.47 -11.10
C VAL A 378 22.40 1.79 -11.75
N ALA A 379 23.49 1.32 -11.16
CA ALA A 379 24.84 1.38 -11.75
C ALA A 379 25.01 0.37 -12.92
N PRO A 380 26.01 0.52 -13.80
CA PRO A 380 26.27 -0.45 -14.89
C PRO A 380 26.58 -1.87 -14.39
N THR A 381 27.01 -2.01 -13.14
CA THR A 381 27.18 -3.28 -12.41
C THR A 381 25.85 -3.91 -11.95
N ALA A 382 24.72 -3.26 -12.26
CA ALA A 382 23.39 -3.58 -11.77
C ALA A 382 23.28 -3.62 -10.24
N THR A 383 24.00 -2.71 -9.58
CA THR A 383 23.84 -2.46 -8.14
C THR A 383 23.19 -1.11 -7.93
N CYS A 384 22.43 -0.96 -6.86
CA CYS A 384 21.89 0.35 -6.48
C CYS A 384 22.98 1.18 -5.82
N VAL A 385 23.29 2.32 -6.42
CA VAL A 385 24.24 3.31 -5.89
C VAL A 385 23.47 4.56 -5.45
N ASN A 386 23.83 5.13 -4.31
CA ASN A 386 23.14 6.31 -3.78
C ASN A 386 23.67 7.56 -4.47
N ILE A 387 22.90 8.15 -5.38
CA ILE A 387 23.38 9.28 -6.18
C ILE A 387 23.50 10.58 -5.38
N LEU A 388 23.04 10.62 -4.13
CA LEU A 388 23.16 11.83 -3.30
C LEU A 388 24.46 11.91 -2.50
N ILE A 389 25.11 10.77 -2.27
CA ILE A 389 26.28 10.69 -1.37
C ILE A 389 27.47 9.91 -1.95
N ASP A 390 27.27 9.12 -3.00
CA ASP A 390 28.35 8.38 -3.62
C ASP A 390 29.18 9.30 -4.52
N ARG A 391 30.45 9.48 -4.15
CA ARG A 391 31.42 10.32 -4.87
C ARG A 391 31.58 9.90 -6.34
N ASN A 392 31.44 8.62 -6.65
CA ASN A 392 31.61 8.08 -8.00
C ASN A 392 30.33 8.14 -8.84
N ASN A 393 29.20 8.52 -8.23
CA ASN A 393 27.87 8.49 -8.83
C ASN A 393 27.05 9.75 -8.46
N CYS A 394 27.71 10.90 -8.33
CA CYS A 394 27.11 12.08 -7.74
C CYS A 394 26.09 12.75 -8.66
N GLY A 395 24.83 12.82 -8.23
CA GLY A 395 23.70 13.36 -9.00
C GLY A 395 23.25 12.46 -10.16
N LYS A 396 24.17 11.70 -10.74
CA LYS A 396 23.93 10.66 -11.74
C LYS A 396 24.99 9.57 -11.65
N VAL A 397 24.59 8.36 -12.01
CA VAL A 397 25.49 7.20 -12.13
C VAL A 397 26.67 7.51 -13.04
N GLY A 398 27.89 7.20 -12.56
CA GLY A 398 29.15 7.45 -13.27
C GLY A 398 29.64 8.90 -13.24
N HIS A 399 28.96 9.83 -12.57
CA HIS A 399 29.51 11.17 -12.36
C HIS A 399 30.42 11.19 -11.14
N GLU A 400 31.71 11.06 -11.41
CA GLU A 400 32.74 11.14 -10.38
C GLU A 400 33.07 12.58 -10.03
N CYS A 401 33.02 12.92 -8.74
CA CYS A 401 33.53 14.18 -8.24
C CYS A 401 35.06 14.21 -8.36
N ASN A 402 35.56 15.10 -9.23
CA ASN A 402 36.99 15.30 -9.48
C ASN A 402 37.77 15.57 -8.17
N ASN A 403 39.10 15.49 -8.24
CA ASN A 403 39.96 15.60 -7.04
C ASN A 403 39.89 16.94 -6.31
N THR A 404 39.30 17.98 -6.91
CA THR A 404 39.06 19.26 -6.22
C THR A 404 37.83 19.25 -5.32
N TYR A 405 36.95 18.24 -5.45
CA TYR A 405 35.79 18.05 -4.59
C TYR A 405 35.95 16.79 -3.73
N ASN A 406 35.76 16.95 -2.41
CA ASN A 406 36.01 15.88 -1.45
C ASN A 406 34.80 14.96 -1.23
N SER A 407 33.60 15.35 -1.68
CA SER A 407 32.37 14.59 -1.46
C SER A 407 31.30 14.82 -2.53
N CYS A 408 30.31 13.92 -2.52
CA CYS A 408 28.99 14.18 -3.10
C CYS A 408 28.01 14.52 -1.98
N SER A 409 27.27 15.62 -2.12
CA SER A 409 26.22 16.00 -1.16
C SER A 409 24.99 16.48 -1.91
N GLY A 410 23.84 15.84 -1.67
CA GLY A 410 22.59 16.17 -2.37
C GLY A 410 22.67 15.95 -3.89
N GLY A 411 23.60 15.11 -4.34
CA GLY A 411 23.83 14.88 -5.78
C GLY A 411 24.66 15.97 -6.46
N VAL A 412 25.30 16.84 -5.68
CA VAL A 412 26.21 17.88 -6.18
C VAL A 412 27.61 17.62 -5.63
N CYS A 413 28.61 17.64 -6.52
CA CYS A 413 30.00 17.58 -6.10
C CYS A 413 30.36 18.85 -5.32
N SER A 414 30.86 18.66 -4.10
CA SER A 414 31.13 19.78 -3.19
C SER A 414 32.45 19.57 -2.45
N MET A 415 33.04 20.68 -2.02
CA MET A 415 34.15 20.65 -1.05
C MET A 415 33.64 20.45 0.38
N ALA A 416 32.31 20.39 0.58
CA ALA A 416 31.73 20.23 1.90
C ALA A 416 32.01 18.82 2.43
N ARG A 417 32.33 18.73 3.72
CA ARG A 417 32.48 17.45 4.41
C ARG A 417 31.09 16.83 4.58
N ALA A 418 30.94 15.55 4.27
CA ALA A 418 29.70 14.82 4.47
C ALA A 418 29.75 14.02 5.79
N ILE A 419 28.67 14.08 6.57
CA ILE A 419 28.51 13.32 7.82
C ILE A 419 27.45 12.25 7.57
N LYS A 420 27.75 10.99 7.89
CA LYS A 420 26.78 9.89 7.86
C LYS A 420 26.52 9.37 9.26
N LEU A 421 25.25 9.21 9.61
CA LEU A 421 24.83 8.46 10.79
C LEU A 421 25.05 6.96 10.54
N THR A 422 25.76 6.26 11.43
CA THR A 422 26.09 4.84 11.24
C THR A 422 24.92 3.91 11.52
N GLU A 423 23.87 4.41 12.16
CA GLU A 423 22.69 3.67 12.55
C GLU A 423 21.43 4.46 12.17
N PRO A 424 20.33 3.79 11.78
CA PRO A 424 19.03 4.43 11.65
C PRO A 424 18.63 5.07 12.99
N LYS A 425 18.27 6.35 12.98
CA LYS A 425 17.76 7.04 14.18
C LYS A 425 16.38 7.63 13.90
N THR A 426 15.50 7.53 14.89
CA THR A 426 14.18 8.14 14.84
C THR A 426 14.34 9.66 14.84
N ILE A 427 13.90 10.31 13.77
CA ILE A 427 13.81 11.77 13.73
C ILE A 427 12.63 12.18 14.61
N ILE A 428 12.86 13.05 15.58
CA ILE A 428 11.78 13.58 16.42
C ILE A 428 10.91 14.49 15.53
N GLN A 429 9.71 14.00 15.21
CA GLN A 429 8.77 14.66 14.30
C GLN A 429 8.31 16.00 14.89
N GLY A 430 8.85 17.09 14.35
CA GLY A 430 8.43 18.46 14.70
C GLY A 430 8.92 19.54 13.72
N ALA A 431 9.97 19.27 12.93
CA ALA A 431 10.62 20.28 12.09
C ALA A 431 10.53 20.02 10.56
N ILE A 432 9.74 19.04 10.10
CA ILE A 432 9.79 18.63 8.69
C ILE A 432 8.60 19.20 7.90
N ASN A 433 8.68 20.46 7.47
CA ASN A 433 7.94 20.96 6.29
C ASN A 433 8.96 21.41 5.22
N GLY A 434 9.02 20.75 4.04
CA GLY A 434 9.99 21.04 2.94
C GLY A 434 10.99 19.91 2.55
N THR A 435 11.82 20.14 1.53
CA THR A 435 12.89 19.21 1.05
C THR A 435 14.09 19.15 2.01
N MET A 436 14.83 18.03 2.05
CA MET A 436 15.84 17.74 3.09
C MET A 436 17.11 18.59 3.05
N ASP A 437 17.43 19.23 1.91
CA ASP A 437 18.76 19.86 1.70
C ASP A 437 19.07 21.05 2.61
N SER A 438 18.10 21.56 3.39
CA SER A 438 18.30 22.74 4.25
C SER A 438 17.67 22.62 5.65
N LYS A 439 17.57 21.41 6.22
CA LYS A 439 16.87 21.22 7.51
C LYS A 439 17.75 20.86 8.68
N ILE A 440 17.37 21.41 9.84
CA ILE A 440 17.86 20.98 11.15
C ILE A 440 17.06 19.74 11.56
N VAL A 441 17.77 18.63 11.75
CA VAL A 441 17.19 17.36 12.19
C VAL A 441 17.61 17.11 13.63
N PHE A 442 16.62 16.96 14.52
CA PHE A 442 16.88 16.58 15.91
C PHE A 442 17.05 15.07 16.00
N VAL A 443 18.25 14.63 16.41
CA VAL A 443 18.61 13.23 16.57
C VAL A 443 18.83 12.96 18.06
N SER A 444 18.21 11.90 18.59
CA SER A 444 18.40 11.49 19.98
C SER A 444 19.82 10.97 20.22
N LEU A 445 20.48 11.49 21.26
CA LEU A 445 21.78 10.98 21.72
C LEU A 445 21.61 9.72 22.58
N PRO A 446 22.60 8.79 22.58
CA PRO A 446 23.84 8.83 21.80
C PRO A 446 23.65 8.37 20.35
N PHE A 447 24.45 8.94 19.44
CA PHE A 447 24.58 8.46 18.07
C PHE A 447 26.04 8.45 17.65
N ASN A 448 26.38 7.52 16.76
CA ASN A 448 27.69 7.41 16.15
C ASN A 448 27.65 8.05 14.77
N ILE A 449 28.69 8.84 14.45
CA ILE A 449 28.90 9.39 13.10
C ILE A 449 30.14 8.76 12.48
N THR A 450 30.08 8.53 11.18
CA THR A 450 31.27 8.32 10.36
C THR A 450 31.44 9.54 9.47
N LEU A 451 32.65 10.10 9.51
CA LEU A 451 33.05 11.14 8.60
C LEU A 451 33.74 10.52 7.42
N TYR A 452 33.35 10.96 6.24
CA TYR A 452 34.05 10.57 5.03
C TYR A 452 35.06 11.65 4.68
N ASN A 453 36.30 11.20 4.43
CA ASN A 453 37.36 12.02 3.85
C ASN A 453 37.88 13.15 4.77
N ASP A 454 37.98 12.90 6.09
CA ASP A 454 38.71 13.77 7.01
C ASP A 454 40.11 13.19 7.29
N THR A 455 41.14 14.00 7.10
CA THR A 455 42.52 13.70 7.53
C THR A 455 42.86 14.38 8.85
N GLY A 456 41.93 15.15 9.43
CA GLY A 456 42.06 15.74 10.74
C GLY A 456 41.60 14.80 11.85
N ASP A 457 42.37 14.75 12.94
CA ASP A 457 42.07 13.92 14.11
C ASP A 457 40.94 14.48 15.00
N THR A 458 40.41 15.66 14.68
CA THR A 458 39.44 16.37 15.53
C THR A 458 38.31 16.99 14.73
N VAL A 459 37.09 16.75 15.20
CA VAL A 459 35.84 17.15 14.55
C VAL A 459 35.05 17.92 15.58
N TYR A 460 34.84 19.21 15.32
CA TYR A 460 34.08 20.07 16.20
C TYR A 460 32.61 20.02 15.79
N LEU A 461 31.77 19.42 16.63
CA LEU A 461 30.33 19.47 16.47
C LEU A 461 29.80 20.65 17.27
N ASN A 462 29.37 21.71 16.59
CA ASN A 462 28.77 22.87 17.25
C ASN A 462 27.25 22.70 17.30
N LEU A 463 26.74 22.28 18.47
CA LEU A 463 25.31 22.14 18.72
C LEU A 463 24.85 23.35 19.52
N HIS A 464 24.22 24.32 18.85
CA HIS A 464 23.62 25.50 19.49
C HIS A 464 24.53 26.23 20.51
N GLY A 465 25.81 26.40 20.18
CA GLY A 465 26.76 27.12 21.05
C GLY A 465 27.45 26.26 22.10
N VAL A 466 27.21 24.95 22.10
CA VAL A 466 28.04 23.98 22.82
C VAL A 466 28.95 23.30 21.79
N SER A 467 30.25 23.57 21.89
CA SER A 467 31.28 22.84 21.14
C SER A 467 31.57 21.52 21.87
N LEU A 468 31.32 20.40 21.20
CA LEU A 468 31.80 19.07 21.60
C LEU A 468 33.11 18.75 20.89
#